data_AF-A0A6H1TZF6-F1
#
_entry.id   AF-A0A6H1TZF6-F1
#
_cell.length_a   1.000
_cell.length_b   1.000
_cell.length_c   1.000
_cell.angle_alpha   90.00
_cell.angle_beta   90.00
_cell.angle_gamma   90.00
#
_symmetry.space_group_name_H-M   'P 1'
#
loop_
_entity.id
_entity.type
_entity.pdbx_description
1 polymer ?
#
loop_
_entity_poly.entity_id
_entity_poly.type
_entity_poly.pdbx_seq_one_letter_code
_entity_poly.pdbx_strand_id
1 'polypeptide(L)'
;MRNLSYWPTSSLRLLNAAIVVGSLFLCLLMLPTRLPGLELLGISPNWALIWVVAWSLKRKPWQGIVAGLVVGWLQDAMTSAEPTHAISLAVVGLLTARLEKQKYLQEDFISVALVVFGMALLAETILALQFSLTGVRTLSEIWTTHQPLALASAILSSLWAPVVYFPLNRWWQTFRNLDPS
;
A
#
# COMPACT_ATOMS: atom_id res chain seq x y z
N MET A 1 0.30 -17.10 -21.67
CA MET A 1 0.69 -15.68 -21.84
C MET A 1 1.18 -15.39 -23.27
N ARG A 2 0.52 -15.89 -24.33
CA ARG A 2 1.17 -16.03 -25.67
C ARG A 2 0.49 -15.29 -26.83
N ASN A 3 -0.31 -14.24 -26.58
CA ASN A 3 -1.00 -13.52 -27.68
C ASN A 3 -1.28 -12.01 -27.42
N LEU A 4 -0.61 -11.39 -26.44
CA LEU A 4 -0.85 -9.98 -26.08
C LEU A 4 -0.11 -8.97 -26.97
N SER A 5 0.85 -9.39 -27.79
CA SER A 5 1.66 -8.46 -28.62
C SER A 5 0.91 -7.88 -29.82
N TYR A 6 -0.24 -8.46 -30.20
CA TYR A 6 -1.03 -8.00 -31.34
C TYR A 6 -2.14 -7.03 -30.95
N TRP A 7 -2.28 -6.73 -29.65
CA TRP A 7 -3.38 -5.89 -29.18
C TRP A 7 -3.07 -4.41 -29.45
N PRO A 8 -4.06 -3.61 -29.88
CA PRO A 8 -3.88 -2.18 -30.01
C PRO A 8 -3.55 -1.55 -28.65
N THR A 9 -2.71 -0.53 -28.64
CA THR A 9 -2.23 0.16 -27.42
C THR A 9 -3.38 0.64 -26.51
N SER A 10 -4.51 1.05 -27.09
CA SER A 10 -5.72 1.42 -26.35
C SER A 10 -6.27 0.27 -25.51
N SER A 11 -6.34 -0.94 -26.06
CA SER A 11 -6.84 -2.12 -25.34
C SER A 11 -5.87 -2.56 -24.25
N LEU A 12 -4.56 -2.44 -24.48
CA LEU A 12 -3.55 -2.69 -23.45
C LEU A 12 -3.68 -1.70 -22.28
N ARG A 13 -3.88 -0.40 -22.57
CA ARG A 13 -4.09 0.62 -21.54
C ARG A 13 -5.36 0.36 -20.72
N LEU A 14 -6.45 -0.04 -21.38
CA LEU A 14 -7.69 -0.41 -20.70
C LEU A 14 -7.49 -1.63 -19.78
N LEU A 15 -6.77 -2.65 -20.25
CA LEU A 15 -6.46 -3.85 -19.47
C LEU A 15 -5.57 -3.51 -18.26
N ASN A 16 -4.56 -2.64 -18.44
CA ASN A 16 -3.73 -2.18 -17.34
C ASN A 16 -4.56 -1.40 -16.31
N ALA A 17 -5.45 -0.50 -16.75
CA ALA A 17 -6.37 0.20 -15.87
C ALA A 17 -7.28 -0.78 -15.11
N ALA A 18 -7.85 -1.77 -15.80
CA ALA A 18 -8.68 -2.80 -15.18
C ALA A 18 -7.93 -3.62 -14.12
N ILE A 19 -6.65 -3.93 -14.34
CA ILE A 19 -5.82 -4.67 -13.36
C ILE A 19 -5.43 -3.79 -12.17
N VAL A 20 -5.12 -2.52 -12.40
CA VAL A 20 -4.85 -1.57 -11.31
C VAL A 20 -6.09 -1.39 -10.44
N VAL A 21 -7.25 -1.14 -11.05
CA VAL A 21 -8.53 -0.97 -10.32
C VAL A 21 -8.95 -2.29 -9.67
N GLY A 22 -8.85 -3.41 -10.37
CA GLY A 22 -9.20 -4.73 -9.85
C GLY A 22 -8.33 -5.17 -8.68
N SER A 23 -7.02 -4.92 -8.74
CA SER A 23 -6.11 -5.19 -7.62
C SER A 23 -6.38 -4.29 -6.42
N LEU A 24 -6.65 -3.00 -6.64
CA LEU A 24 -7.06 -2.08 -5.57
C LEU A 24 -8.36 -2.53 -4.92
N PHE A 25 -9.36 -2.85 -5.73
CA PHE A 25 -10.66 -3.32 -5.27
C PHE A 25 -10.54 -4.62 -4.48
N LEU A 26 -9.70 -5.56 -4.92
CA LEU A 26 -9.41 -6.79 -4.18
C LEU A 26 -8.75 -6.50 -2.83
N CYS A 27 -7.78 -5.58 -2.78
CA CYS A 27 -7.15 -5.16 -1.53
C CYS A 27 -8.16 -4.50 -0.57
N LEU A 28 -9.08 -3.69 -1.08
CA LEU A 28 -10.15 -3.08 -0.28
C LEU A 28 -11.17 -4.10 0.20
N LEU A 29 -11.53 -5.10 -0.60
CA LEU A 29 -12.39 -6.20 -0.19
C LEU A 29 -11.74 -7.10 0.85
N MET A 30 -10.40 -7.24 0.83
CA MET A 30 -9.68 -8.00 1.85
C MET A 30 -9.56 -7.28 3.19
N LEU A 31 -9.77 -5.96 3.22
CA LEU A 31 -9.71 -5.14 4.42
C LEU A 31 -10.75 -5.55 5.49
N PRO A 32 -12.04 -5.78 5.17
CA PRO A 32 -13.03 -6.28 6.13
C PRO A 32 -12.99 -7.80 6.35
N THR A 33 -12.31 -8.58 5.50
CA THR A 33 -12.31 -10.05 5.61
C THR A 33 -11.32 -10.51 6.67
N ARG A 34 -11.84 -10.80 7.87
CA ARG A 34 -11.09 -11.35 9.00
C ARG A 34 -11.00 -12.88 8.89
N LEU A 35 -10.24 -13.38 7.92
CA LEU A 35 -10.07 -14.83 7.74
C LEU A 35 -9.07 -15.37 8.78
N PRO A 36 -9.37 -16.52 9.43
CA PRO A 36 -8.43 -17.17 10.35
C PRO A 36 -7.15 -17.55 9.59
N GLY A 37 -6.00 -17.07 10.06
CA GLY A 37 -4.70 -17.22 9.40
C GLY A 37 -4.19 -15.98 8.65
N LEU A 38 -5.05 -15.00 8.36
CA LEU A 38 -4.63 -13.67 7.89
C LEU A 38 -4.43 -12.68 9.04
N GLU A 39 -5.01 -12.96 10.20
CA GLU A 39 -4.86 -12.15 11.41
C GLU A 39 -3.84 -12.76 12.38
N LEU A 40 -2.99 -11.92 12.96
CA LEU A 40 -2.25 -12.25 14.18
C LEU A 40 -2.88 -11.46 15.33
N LEU A 41 -3.30 -12.15 16.39
CA LEU A 41 -3.81 -11.53 17.63
C LEU A 41 -5.01 -10.56 17.41
N GLY A 42 -5.85 -10.83 16.40
CA GLY A 42 -7.01 -9.97 16.06
C GLY A 42 -6.66 -8.73 15.21
N ILE A 43 -5.42 -8.66 14.72
CA ILE A 43 -4.88 -7.55 13.93
C ILE A 43 -4.75 -8.00 12.48
N SER A 44 -5.34 -7.23 11.57
CA SER A 44 -5.30 -7.50 10.13
C SER A 44 -4.15 -6.74 9.44
N PRO A 45 -3.57 -7.28 8.36
CA PRO A 45 -2.63 -6.54 7.51
C PRO A 45 -3.28 -5.30 6.90
N ASN A 46 -2.49 -4.25 6.70
CA ASN A 46 -2.94 -3.06 5.99
C ASN A 46 -2.77 -3.26 4.47
N TRP A 47 -3.77 -3.90 3.85
CA TRP A 47 -3.78 -4.19 2.41
C TRP A 47 -3.70 -2.93 1.53
N ALA A 48 -4.34 -1.84 1.97
CA ALA A 48 -4.29 -0.56 1.28
C ALA A 48 -2.85 0.00 1.23
N LEU A 49 -2.13 -0.04 2.36
CA LEU A 49 -0.74 0.38 2.42
C LEU A 49 0.16 -0.49 1.56
N ILE A 50 0.02 -1.82 1.62
CA ILE A 50 0.79 -2.74 0.77
C ILE A 50 0.61 -2.39 -0.71
N TRP A 51 -0.64 -2.16 -1.12
CA TRP A 51 -0.96 -1.79 -2.50
C TRP A 51 -0.35 -0.45 -2.90
N VAL A 52 -0.47 0.58 -2.06
CA VAL A 52 0.11 1.91 -2.31
C VAL A 52 1.63 1.81 -2.44
N VAL A 53 2.30 1.05 -1.58
CA VAL A 53 3.74 0.83 -1.67
C VAL A 53 4.08 0.12 -2.98
N ALA A 54 3.45 -1.02 -3.26
CA ALA A 54 3.72 -1.80 -4.46
C ALA A 54 3.52 -1.00 -5.76
N TRP A 55 2.44 -0.20 -5.82
CA TRP A 55 2.12 0.62 -6.97
C TRP A 55 3.06 1.83 -7.14
N SER A 56 3.54 2.40 -6.04
CA SER A 56 4.36 3.63 -6.04
C SER A 56 5.84 3.40 -6.34
N LEU A 57 6.37 2.20 -6.11
CA LEU A 57 7.81 1.91 -6.25
C LEU A 57 8.39 2.36 -7.60
N LYS A 58 7.77 2.02 -8.74
CA LYS A 58 8.34 2.32 -10.08
C LYS A 58 7.67 3.51 -10.78
N ARG A 59 7.19 4.48 -10.00
CA ARG A 59 6.37 5.61 -10.49
C ARG A 59 6.90 6.96 -10.01
N LYS A 60 6.42 8.04 -10.64
CA LYS A 60 6.81 9.41 -10.26
C LYS A 60 6.25 9.73 -8.85
N PRO A 61 6.97 10.48 -7.99
CA PRO A 61 6.50 10.78 -6.63
C PRO A 61 5.12 11.43 -6.56
N TRP A 62 4.80 12.31 -7.50
CA TRP A 62 3.47 12.90 -7.63
C TRP A 62 2.37 11.84 -7.82
N GLN A 63 2.62 10.81 -8.63
CA GLN A 63 1.66 9.73 -8.84
C GLN A 63 1.44 8.95 -7.53
N GLY A 64 2.50 8.69 -6.77
CA GLY A 64 2.42 8.03 -5.46
C GLY A 64 1.59 8.81 -4.45
N ILE A 65 1.75 10.14 -4.39
CA ILE A 65 0.90 11.02 -3.56
C ILE A 65 -0.57 10.86 -3.93
N VAL A 66 -0.89 10.99 -5.23
CA VAL A 66 -2.28 10.91 -5.70
C VAL A 66 -2.89 9.56 -5.40
N ALA A 67 -2.16 8.46 -5.63
CA ALA A 67 -2.62 7.13 -5.27
C ALA A 67 -2.87 7.00 -3.77
N GLY A 68 -1.93 7.46 -2.94
CA GLY A 68 -2.08 7.45 -1.48
C GLY A 68 -3.31 8.22 -0.99
N LEU A 69 -3.56 9.42 -1.53
CA LEU A 69 -4.75 10.21 -1.21
C LEU A 69 -6.05 9.50 -1.62
N VAL A 70 -6.12 9.00 -2.84
CA VAL A 70 -7.32 8.32 -3.36
C VAL A 70 -7.60 7.05 -2.56
N VAL A 71 -6.59 6.22 -2.31
CA VAL A 71 -6.75 5.00 -1.51
C VAL A 71 -7.12 5.33 -0.06
N GLY A 72 -6.51 6.36 0.53
CA GLY A 72 -6.82 6.75 1.90
C GLY A 72 -8.22 7.33 2.06
N TRP A 73 -8.73 8.12 1.11
CA TRP A 73 -10.13 8.54 1.11
C TRP A 73 -11.10 7.39 0.91
N LEU A 74 -10.75 6.41 0.05
CA LEU A 74 -11.55 5.19 -0.08
C LEU A 74 -11.60 4.41 1.23
N GLN A 75 -10.47 4.34 1.95
CA GLN A 75 -10.41 3.71 3.26
C GLN A 75 -11.23 4.47 4.30
N ASP A 76 -11.09 5.79 4.38
CA ASP A 76 -11.85 6.67 5.28
C ASP A 76 -13.36 6.56 5.03
N ALA A 77 -13.78 6.39 3.77
CA ALA A 77 -15.18 6.18 3.40
C ALA A 77 -15.74 4.81 3.86
N MET A 78 -14.87 3.80 4.01
CA MET A 78 -15.27 2.45 4.46
C MET A 78 -15.24 2.29 5.98
N THR A 79 -14.35 3.00 6.67
CA THR A 79 -14.14 2.82 8.12
C THR A 79 -14.64 4.01 8.93
N SER A 80 -13.86 5.08 8.99
CA SER A 80 -14.15 6.30 9.75
C SER A 80 -13.34 7.46 9.16
N ALA A 81 -13.95 8.65 9.12
CA ALA A 81 -13.32 9.85 8.56
C ALA A 81 -12.21 10.44 9.46
N GLU A 82 -12.22 10.14 10.76
CA GLU A 82 -11.21 10.62 11.72
C GLU A 82 -10.58 9.44 12.47
N PRO A 83 -9.24 9.33 12.51
CA PRO A 83 -8.23 10.10 11.78
C PRO A 83 -8.20 9.73 10.29
N THR A 84 -7.71 10.63 9.46
CA THR A 84 -7.69 10.40 8.00
C THR A 84 -6.49 9.55 7.60
N HIS A 85 -6.77 8.45 6.89
CA HIS A 85 -5.78 7.59 6.27
C HIS A 85 -5.19 8.23 5.00
N ALA A 86 -5.86 9.26 4.44
CA ALA A 86 -5.39 9.96 3.26
C ALA A 86 -4.02 10.61 3.48
N ILE A 87 -3.81 11.27 4.62
CA ILE A 87 -2.54 11.96 4.91
C ILE A 87 -1.40 10.94 5.06
N SER A 88 -1.61 9.87 5.82
CA SER A 88 -0.58 8.85 6.06
C SER A 88 -0.23 8.11 4.76
N LEU A 89 -1.22 7.68 3.98
CA LEU A 89 -0.98 6.97 2.71
C LEU A 89 -0.39 7.88 1.62
N ALA A 90 -0.71 9.17 1.60
CA ALA A 90 -0.06 10.13 0.70
C ALA A 90 1.44 10.26 0.98
N VAL A 91 1.83 10.34 2.26
CA VAL A 91 3.23 10.38 2.67
C VAL A 91 3.93 9.06 2.33
N VAL A 92 3.30 7.92 2.59
CA VAL A 92 3.84 6.60 2.20
C VAL A 92 4.07 6.55 0.69
N GLY A 93 3.08 6.90 -0.13
CA GLY A 93 3.22 6.89 -1.59
C GLY A 93 4.33 7.81 -2.10
N LEU A 94 4.48 9.00 -1.51
CA LEU A 94 5.57 9.94 -1.80
C LEU A 94 6.94 9.34 -1.50
N LEU A 95 7.12 8.83 -0.28
CA LEU A 95 8.42 8.32 0.18
C LEU A 95 8.81 7.04 -0.55
N THR A 96 7.87 6.12 -0.77
CA THR A 96 8.11 4.90 -1.53
C THR A 96 8.57 5.20 -2.95
N ALA A 97 7.93 6.14 -3.65
CA ALA A 97 8.36 6.55 -4.99
C ALA A 97 9.71 7.28 -5.03
N ARG A 98 10.18 7.82 -3.89
CA ARG A 98 11.52 8.40 -3.78
C ARG A 98 12.59 7.34 -3.46
N LEU A 99 12.26 6.31 -2.71
CA LEU A 99 13.19 5.23 -2.34
C LEU A 99 13.67 4.44 -3.55
N GLU A 100 12.80 4.18 -4.53
CA GLU A 100 13.21 3.45 -5.74
C GLU A 100 14.25 4.21 -6.58
N LYS A 101 14.10 5.53 -6.70
CA LYS A 101 15.06 6.38 -7.44
C LYS A 101 16.48 6.31 -6.87
N GLN A 102 16.64 6.01 -5.59
CA GLN A 102 17.94 5.95 -4.94
C GLN A 102 18.68 4.62 -5.20
N LYS A 103 18.15 3.71 -6.05
CA LYS A 103 18.71 2.37 -6.32
C LYS A 103 18.93 1.50 -5.07
N TYR A 104 18.35 1.88 -3.93
CA TYR A 104 18.44 1.13 -2.67
C TYR A 104 17.55 -0.12 -2.64
N LEU A 105 16.59 -0.24 -3.56
CA LEU A 105 15.83 -1.47 -3.76
C LEU A 105 16.59 -2.40 -4.71
N GLN A 106 17.30 -3.38 -4.14
CA GLN A 106 17.46 -4.65 -4.82
C GLN A 106 16.04 -5.25 -4.96
N GLU A 107 15.70 -5.88 -6.10
CA GLU A 107 14.36 -6.46 -6.35
C GLU A 107 14.06 -7.70 -5.48
N ASP A 108 14.74 -7.81 -4.34
CA ASP A 108 14.67 -8.94 -3.42
C ASP A 108 13.43 -8.83 -2.54
N PHE A 109 12.87 -10.02 -2.24
CA PHE A 109 11.68 -10.15 -1.40
C PHE A 109 11.87 -9.49 -0.02
N ILE A 110 13.09 -9.54 0.53
CA ILE A 110 13.45 -8.94 1.82
C ILE A 110 13.35 -7.41 1.75
N SER A 111 13.88 -6.79 0.69
CA SER A 111 13.87 -5.34 0.54
C SER A 111 12.45 -4.79 0.44
N VAL A 112 11.56 -5.47 -0.29
CA VAL A 112 10.15 -5.07 -0.39
C VAL A 112 9.44 -5.18 0.95
N ALA A 113 9.64 -6.29 1.66
CA ALA A 113 9.07 -6.50 2.99
C ALA A 113 9.55 -5.43 3.99
N LEU A 114 10.85 -5.09 3.96
CA LEU A 114 11.44 -4.07 4.82
C LEU A 114 10.88 -2.66 4.53
N VAL A 115 10.68 -2.32 3.26
CA VAL A 115 10.06 -1.03 2.88
C VAL A 115 8.63 -0.97 3.38
N VAL A 116 7.83 -2.03 3.19
CA VAL A 116 6.45 -2.06 3.69
C VAL A 116 6.41 -1.99 5.22
N PHE A 117 7.31 -2.70 5.91
CA PHE A 117 7.44 -2.62 7.36
C PHE A 117 7.69 -1.19 7.84
N GLY A 118 8.70 -0.52 7.26
CA GLY A 118 9.04 0.86 7.62
C GLY A 118 7.91 1.84 7.30
N MET A 119 7.27 1.70 6.15
CA MET A 119 6.13 2.55 5.76
C MET A 119 4.90 2.33 6.62
N ALA A 120 4.65 1.10 7.07
CA ALA A 120 3.57 0.78 8.00
C ALA A 120 3.79 1.47 9.35
N LEU A 121 4.99 1.36 9.94
CA LEU A 121 5.31 2.08 11.17
C LEU A 121 5.16 3.59 11.01
N LEU A 122 5.59 4.14 9.87
CA LEU A 122 5.48 5.56 9.57
C LEU A 122 4.01 5.99 9.46
N ALA A 123 3.17 5.22 8.76
CA ALA A 123 1.74 5.49 8.63
C ALA A 123 1.03 5.45 9.98
N GLU A 124 1.31 4.44 10.82
CA GLU A 124 0.77 4.31 12.18
C GLU A 124 1.21 5.47 13.08
N THR A 125 2.46 5.91 12.96
CA THR A 125 2.98 7.08 13.69
C THR A 125 2.25 8.36 13.29
N ILE A 126 1.98 8.55 11.99
CA ILE A 126 1.20 9.71 11.50
C ILE A 126 -0.23 9.65 12.04
N LEU A 127 -0.88 8.48 12.03
CA LEU A 127 -2.23 8.32 12.58
C LEU A 127 -2.26 8.57 14.09
N ALA A 128 -1.29 8.06 14.84
CA ALA A 128 -1.14 8.33 16.27
C ALA A 128 -0.93 9.83 16.55
N LEU A 129 -0.17 10.53 15.70
CA LEU A 129 0.00 11.97 15.80
C LEU A 129 -1.31 12.72 15.50
N GLN A 130 -2.07 12.31 14.49
CA GLN A 130 -3.40 12.88 14.20
C GLN A 130 -4.34 12.71 15.40
N PHE A 131 -4.41 11.52 15.99
CA PHE A 131 -5.18 11.27 17.21
C PHE A 131 -4.77 12.19 18.36
N SER A 132 -3.46 12.38 18.56
CA SER A 132 -2.95 13.30 19.60
C SER A 132 -3.36 14.75 19.35
N LEU A 133 -3.41 15.21 18.09
CA LEU A 133 -3.76 16.58 17.74
C LEU A 133 -5.27 16.85 17.85
N THR A 134 -6.11 15.84 17.57
CA THR A 134 -7.58 15.94 17.72
C THR A 134 -8.06 15.95 19.18
N GLY A 135 -7.18 15.73 20.16
CA GLY A 135 -7.49 15.86 21.59
C GLY A 135 -8.42 14.78 22.16
N VAL A 136 -8.78 13.76 21.38
CA VAL A 136 -9.74 12.72 21.76
C VAL A 136 -9.15 11.70 22.76
N ARG A 137 -7.82 11.54 22.82
CA ARG A 137 -7.12 10.65 23.78
C ARG A 137 -5.74 11.15 24.19
N THR A 138 -5.37 10.90 25.45
CA THR A 138 -4.06 11.22 26.03
C THR A 138 -2.94 10.36 25.42
N LEU A 139 -1.82 10.99 25.01
CA LEU A 139 -0.64 10.34 24.40
C LEU A 139 -0.14 9.10 25.17
N SER A 140 -0.26 9.09 26.49
CA SER A 140 0.20 8.00 27.37
C SER A 140 -0.63 6.71 27.29
N GLU A 141 -1.94 6.80 27.06
CA GLU A 141 -2.84 5.64 26.88
C GLU A 141 -2.76 5.07 25.46
N ILE A 142 -2.54 5.93 24.47
CA ILE A 142 -2.31 5.53 23.08
C ILE A 142 -0.99 4.74 22.99
N TRP A 143 0.09 5.24 23.60
CA TRP A 143 1.43 4.66 23.44
C TRP A 143 1.56 3.23 23.99
N THR A 144 0.93 2.92 25.13
CA THR A 144 1.04 1.62 25.80
C THR A 144 0.16 0.53 25.16
N THR A 145 -0.91 0.93 24.47
CA THR A 145 -1.85 -0.02 23.83
C THR A 145 -1.65 -0.11 22.30
N HIS A 146 -1.21 0.96 21.62
CA HIS A 146 -1.01 0.97 20.15
C HIS A 146 0.35 0.44 19.68
N GLN A 147 1.41 0.48 20.49
CA GLN A 147 2.71 -0.04 20.06
C GLN A 147 2.70 -1.50 19.60
N PRO A 148 2.11 -2.46 20.34
CA PRO A 148 2.03 -3.85 19.88
C PRO A 148 1.09 -3.99 18.68
N LEU A 149 0.06 -3.14 18.59
CA LEU A 149 -0.89 -3.13 17.47
C LEU A 149 -0.22 -2.73 16.16
N ALA A 150 0.52 -1.63 16.17
CA ALA A 150 1.25 -1.08 15.03
C ALA A 150 2.42 -1.98 14.59
N LEU A 151 3.13 -2.59 15.55
CA LEU A 151 4.19 -3.54 15.23
C LEU A 151 3.64 -4.81 14.58
N ALA A 152 2.55 -5.37 15.12
CA ALA A 152 1.93 -6.55 14.54
C ALA A 152 1.36 -6.26 13.15
N SER A 153 0.69 -5.11 12.95
CA SER A 153 0.18 -4.69 11.63
C SER A 153 1.32 -4.51 10.63
N ALA A 154 2.44 -3.90 11.05
CA ALA A 154 3.63 -3.73 10.22
C ALA A 154 4.29 -5.06 9.86
N ILE A 155 4.46 -5.99 10.81
CA ILE A 155 5.03 -7.33 10.58
C ILE A 155 4.14 -8.13 9.61
N LEU A 156 2.83 -8.16 9.86
CA LEU A 156 1.86 -8.82 8.99
C LEU A 156 1.88 -8.23 7.57
N SER A 157 1.84 -6.90 7.46
CA SER A 157 1.82 -6.22 6.16
C SER A 157 3.11 -6.48 5.39
N SER A 158 4.24 -6.47 6.08
CA SER A 158 5.56 -6.85 5.55
C SER A 158 5.58 -8.28 5.02
N LEU A 159 5.00 -9.23 5.77
CA LEU A 159 4.97 -10.63 5.38
C LEU A 159 4.12 -10.88 4.12
N TRP A 160 2.99 -10.18 4.00
CA TRP A 160 2.10 -10.25 2.83
C TRP A 160 2.56 -9.39 1.65
N ALA A 161 3.50 -8.47 1.85
CA ALA A 161 3.94 -7.55 0.82
C ALA A 161 4.52 -8.22 -0.43
N PRO A 162 5.43 -9.21 -0.33
CA PRO A 162 5.96 -9.89 -1.51
C PRO A 162 4.85 -10.59 -2.31
N VAL A 163 3.87 -11.19 -1.63
CA VAL A 163 2.76 -11.91 -2.26
C VAL A 163 1.93 -10.99 -3.16
N VAL A 164 1.73 -9.74 -2.74
CA VAL A 164 1.02 -8.72 -3.54
C VAL A 164 1.95 -8.09 -4.58
N TYR A 165 3.18 -7.76 -4.21
CA TYR A 165 4.13 -7.05 -5.06
C TYR A 165 4.55 -7.86 -6.29
N PHE A 166 4.89 -9.15 -6.14
CA PHE A 166 5.40 -9.95 -7.26
C PHE A 166 4.45 -10.09 -8.46
N PRO A 167 3.16 -10.47 -8.30
CA PRO A 167 2.25 -10.59 -9.42
C PRO A 167 2.01 -9.24 -10.11
N LEU A 168 1.90 -8.16 -9.32
CA LEU A 168 1.72 -6.79 -9.84
C LEU A 168 2.95 -6.30 -10.60
N ASN A 169 4.15 -6.48 -10.03
CA ASN A 169 5.40 -6.09 -10.67
C ASN A 169 5.63 -6.86 -11.97
N ARG A 170 5.38 -8.18 -11.99
CA ARG A 170 5.49 -8.99 -13.20
C ARG A 170 4.54 -8.53 -14.30
N TRP A 171 3.31 -8.17 -13.94
CA TRP A 171 2.35 -7.60 -14.88
C TRP A 171 2.85 -6.26 -15.46
N TRP A 172 3.26 -5.32 -14.61
CA TRP A 172 3.72 -4.01 -15.06
C TRP A 172 5.02 -4.05 -15.86
N GLN A 173 5.95 -4.97 -15.55
CA GLN A 173 7.13 -5.22 -16.38
C GLN A 173 6.72 -5.72 -17.78
N THR A 174 5.76 -6.64 -17.85
CA THR A 174 5.24 -7.16 -19.12
C THR A 174 4.56 -6.05 -19.93
N PHE A 175 3.72 -5.23 -19.28
CA PHE A 175 3.06 -4.09 -19.92
C PHE A 175 4.05 -3.05 -20.46
N ARG A 176 5.09 -2.70 -19.68
CA ARG A 176 6.13 -1.75 -20.10
C ARG A 176 6.92 -2.23 -21.31
N ASN A 177 7.14 -3.55 -21.42
CA ASN A 177 7.78 -4.14 -22.59
C ASN A 177 6.87 -4.15 -23.83
N LEU A 178 5.55 -4.07 -23.66
CA LEU A 178 4.57 -4.07 -24.75
C LEU A 178 4.21 -2.65 -25.25
N ASP A 179 4.31 -1.63 -24.39
CA ASP A 179 4.03 -0.21 -24.72
C ASP A 179 5.24 0.67 -24.31
N PRO A 180 6.31 0.74 -25.13
CA PRO A 180 7.54 1.47 -24.81
C PRO A 180 7.45 3.00 -24.99
N SER A 181 6.28 3.56 -25.25
CA SER A 181 6.07 4.99 -25.53
C SER A 181 6.27 5.89 -24.31
#